data_AF-A0A965Z5B5-F1
#
_entry.id   AF-A0A965Z5B5-F1
#
_cell.length_a   1.000
_cell.length_b   1.000
_cell.length_c   1.000
_cell.angle_alpha   90.00
_cell.angle_beta   90.00
_cell.angle_gamma   90.00
#
_symmetry.space_group_name_H-M   'P 1'
#
loop_
_entity.id
_entity.type
_entity.pdbx_description
1 polymer ?
#
loop_
_entity_poly.entity_id
_entity_poly.type
_entity_poly.pdbx_seq_one_letter_code
_entity_poly.pdbx_strand_id
1 'polypeptide(L)'
;MKKLVWGLVGVALAASVVAASAQEVLSANTIGYIKKELPGNNKIICLTIPLFSMTEGSNVFGRTSMAQEAPNGSWVYFWNPVSQTWVGGGKSSKGAWAGAQSNYVIKAGEAFFLKSTNATPTEITIAGEVPALASQTRAIAGASALGTVGNPYPADFKFGESDLAKNAANGSWVYFWNPVSQTWVGGGKSSKGLWAGAQSNYVVKATEGFFLKTSNATSWVWTNAKPYTWP
;
A
#
# COMPACT_ATOMS: atom_id res chain seq x y z
N MET A 1 -2.43 58.91 34.62
CA MET A 1 -1.87 58.35 33.37
C MET A 1 -1.06 57.07 33.56
N LYS A 2 -0.21 56.91 34.59
CA LYS A 2 0.60 55.68 34.77
C LYS A 2 -0.20 54.40 35.07
N LYS A 3 -1.29 54.44 35.85
CA LYS A 3 -2.07 53.25 36.24
C LYS A 3 -2.87 52.60 35.11
N LEU A 4 -3.21 53.36 34.06
CA LEU A 4 -4.00 52.86 32.91
C LEU A 4 -3.15 52.07 31.92
N VAL A 5 -1.85 52.39 31.82
CA VAL A 5 -0.91 51.73 30.91
C VAL A 5 -0.58 50.30 31.40
N TRP A 6 -0.47 50.08 32.72
CA TRP A 6 -0.19 48.75 33.27
C TRP A 6 -1.37 47.77 33.14
N GLY A 7 -2.62 48.25 33.20
CA GLY A 7 -3.81 47.41 32.99
C GLY A 7 -3.94 46.91 31.55
N LEU A 8 -3.64 47.77 30.57
CA LEU A 8 -3.70 47.41 29.15
C LEU A 8 -2.61 46.40 28.73
N VAL A 9 -1.41 46.50 29.31
CA VAL A 9 -0.32 45.54 29.06
C VAL A 9 -0.64 44.17 29.65
N GLY A 10 -1.25 44.10 30.84
CA GLY A 10 -1.66 42.84 31.47
C GLY A 10 -2.75 42.09 30.70
N VAL A 11 -3.73 42.81 30.15
CA VAL A 11 -4.82 42.21 29.33
C VAL A 11 -4.30 41.74 27.98
N ALA A 12 -3.38 42.48 27.35
CA ALA A 12 -2.74 42.08 26.09
C ALA A 12 -1.87 40.81 26.26
N LEU A 13 -1.12 40.72 27.37
CA LEU A 13 -0.33 39.54 27.70
C LEU A 13 -1.21 38.33 28.00
N ALA A 14 -2.28 38.48 28.80
CA ALA A 14 -3.21 37.39 29.08
C ALA A 14 -3.94 36.87 27.81
N ALA A 15 -4.33 37.77 26.90
CA ALA A 15 -4.93 37.39 25.62
C ALA A 15 -3.93 36.67 24.69
N SER A 16 -2.66 37.07 24.69
CA SER A 16 -1.62 36.41 23.89
C SER A 16 -1.28 35.00 24.39
N VAL A 17 -1.35 34.75 25.70
CA VAL A 17 -1.10 33.43 26.29
C VAL A 17 -2.24 32.46 25.97
N VAL A 18 -3.50 32.92 25.96
CA VAL A 18 -4.65 32.07 25.59
C VAL A 18 -4.68 31.76 24.08
N ALA A 19 -4.25 32.69 23.23
CA ALA A 19 -4.10 32.45 21.79
C ALA A 19 -2.95 31.48 21.48
N ALA A 20 -1.86 31.52 22.26
CA ALA A 20 -0.72 30.60 22.10
C ALA A 20 -0.99 29.19 22.66
N SER A 21 -1.86 29.04 23.66
CA SER A 21 -2.23 27.73 24.23
C SER A 21 -3.30 26.97 23.43
N ALA A 22 -3.90 27.59 22.41
CA ALA A 22 -4.92 26.97 21.56
C ALA A 22 -4.36 26.35 20.27
N GLN A 23 -3.04 26.42 20.06
CA GLN A 23 -2.41 25.65 19.00
C GLN A 23 -2.11 24.26 19.53
N GLU A 24 -3.14 23.40 19.54
CA GLU A 24 -2.88 21.97 19.41
C GLU A 24 -2.04 21.82 18.15
N VAL A 25 -0.75 21.54 18.30
CA VAL A 25 0.00 20.85 17.26
C VAL A 25 -0.56 19.44 17.27
N LEU A 26 -1.75 19.28 16.70
CA LEU A 26 -2.18 17.99 16.18
C LEU A 26 -1.09 17.64 15.18
N SER A 27 -0.23 16.68 15.52
CA SER A 27 0.49 15.97 14.48
C SER A 27 -0.59 15.35 13.58
N ALA A 28 -1.03 16.09 12.56
CA ALA A 28 -2.14 15.68 11.68
C ALA A 28 -1.80 14.39 10.93
N ASN A 29 -0.51 14.02 10.90
CA ASN A 29 -0.01 12.86 10.20
C ASN A 29 0.62 11.89 11.22
N THR A 30 0.04 10.70 11.39
CA THR A 30 0.71 9.58 12.08
C THR A 30 1.75 8.98 11.16
N ILE A 31 2.96 8.75 11.67
CA ILE A 31 3.99 7.98 10.98
C ILE A 31 3.81 6.50 11.31
N GLY A 32 3.75 5.67 10.27
CA GLY A 32 3.72 4.22 10.36
C GLY A 32 5.05 3.59 9.96
N TYR A 33 5.37 2.45 10.58
CA TYR A 33 6.49 1.60 10.22
C TYR A 33 6.01 0.15 10.14
N ILE A 34 6.22 -0.50 9.00
CA ILE A 34 5.89 -1.92 8.82
C ILE A 34 7.16 -2.67 8.41
N LYS A 35 7.58 -3.61 9.26
CA LYS A 35 8.70 -4.50 8.98
C LYS A 35 8.21 -5.70 8.17
N LYS A 36 8.94 -6.03 7.12
CA LYS A 36 8.73 -7.25 6.32
C LYS A 36 10.05 -7.95 6.08
N GLU A 37 10.00 -9.27 6.09
CA GLU A 37 11.12 -10.08 5.67
C GLU A 37 11.10 -10.23 4.15
N LEU A 38 12.17 -9.80 3.49
CA LEU A 38 12.50 -10.13 2.11
C LEU A 38 13.23 -11.47 2.11
N PRO A 39 12.63 -12.55 1.60
CA PRO A 39 13.22 -13.87 1.69
C PRO A 39 14.52 -13.94 0.86
N GLY A 40 15.47 -14.73 1.36
CA GLY A 40 16.70 -15.02 0.65
C GLY A 40 16.53 -16.04 -0.46
N ASN A 41 17.65 -16.44 -1.07
CA ASN A 41 17.75 -17.48 -2.10
C ASN A 41 16.88 -17.21 -3.34
N ASN A 42 16.87 -15.96 -3.82
CA ASN A 42 16.12 -15.54 -5.02
C ASN A 42 14.59 -15.73 -4.91
N LYS A 43 14.06 -15.97 -3.72
CA LYS A 43 12.62 -16.01 -3.48
C LYS A 43 12.03 -14.60 -3.58
N ILE A 44 10.75 -14.54 -3.95
CA ILE A 44 10.01 -13.29 -4.14
C ILE A 44 8.87 -13.16 -3.13
N ILE A 45 8.52 -11.93 -2.83
CA ILE A 45 7.34 -11.55 -2.05
C ILE A 45 6.48 -10.58 -2.84
N CYS A 46 5.16 -10.81 -2.80
CA CYS A 46 4.18 -9.89 -3.35
C CYS A 46 3.80 -8.86 -2.28
N LEU A 47 3.96 -7.59 -2.60
CA LEU A 47 3.82 -6.49 -1.66
C LEU A 47 2.92 -5.40 -2.22
N THR A 48 2.30 -4.63 -1.33
CA THR A 48 1.72 -3.32 -1.61
C THR A 48 2.28 -2.30 -0.61
N ILE A 49 2.17 -1.01 -0.92
CA ILE A 49 2.57 0.07 -0.01
C ILE A 49 1.32 0.78 0.50
N PRO A 50 0.90 0.50 1.75
CA PRO A 50 -0.31 1.08 2.34
C PRO A 50 -0.06 2.41 3.07
N LEU A 51 1.17 2.91 3.07
CA LEU A 51 1.55 4.19 3.70
C LEU A 51 1.87 5.23 2.63
N PHE A 52 1.63 6.50 2.90
CA PHE A 52 1.98 7.59 2.00
C PHE A 52 3.42 8.04 2.21
N SER A 53 4.00 8.61 1.15
CA SER A 53 5.31 9.23 1.23
C SER A 53 5.27 10.42 2.18
N MET A 54 6.28 10.53 3.04
CA MET A 54 6.43 11.65 3.98
C MET A 54 6.96 12.92 3.30
N THR A 55 7.47 12.80 2.08
CA THR A 55 8.20 13.88 1.40
C THR A 55 7.60 14.26 0.05
N GLU A 56 6.67 13.46 -0.47
CA GLU A 56 6.14 13.61 -1.82
C GLU A 56 4.64 13.29 -1.86
N GLY A 57 3.89 13.91 -2.78
CA GLY A 57 2.47 13.62 -2.97
C GLY A 57 2.17 12.23 -3.55
N SER A 58 3.17 11.38 -3.77
CA SER A 58 3.02 10.03 -4.32
C SER A 58 4.15 9.10 -3.88
N ASN A 59 3.85 7.80 -3.83
CA ASN A 59 4.85 6.78 -3.54
C ASN A 59 5.68 6.47 -4.78
N VAL A 60 6.83 7.15 -4.92
CA VAL A 60 7.83 6.82 -5.94
C VAL A 60 8.74 5.71 -5.42
N PHE A 61 8.72 4.53 -6.06
CA PHE A 61 9.38 3.31 -5.57
C PHE A 61 10.82 3.56 -5.10
N GLY A 62 11.67 4.13 -5.95
CA GLY A 62 13.09 4.33 -5.66
C GLY A 62 13.36 5.28 -4.49
N ARG A 63 12.34 5.99 -3.98
CA ARG A 63 12.45 6.93 -2.86
C ARG A 63 11.84 6.38 -1.56
N THR A 64 11.25 5.19 -1.62
CA THR A 64 10.71 4.50 -0.44
C THR A 64 11.83 3.92 0.42
N SER A 65 11.62 3.85 1.74
CA SER A 65 12.56 3.20 2.68
C SER A 65 12.87 1.76 2.27
N MET A 66 11.84 1.00 1.84
CA MET A 66 11.98 -0.39 1.40
C MET A 66 12.94 -0.51 0.21
N ALA A 67 12.81 0.35 -0.80
CA ALA A 67 13.69 0.31 -1.97
C ALA A 67 15.13 0.70 -1.61
N GLN A 68 15.31 1.61 -0.66
CA GLN A 68 16.63 2.02 -0.17
C GLN A 68 17.30 0.91 0.66
N GLU A 69 16.54 0.21 1.50
CA GLU A 69 17.00 -0.88 2.35
C GLU A 69 17.18 -2.21 1.61
N ALA A 70 16.47 -2.43 0.49
CA ALA A 70 16.62 -3.64 -0.30
C ALA A 70 18.09 -3.88 -0.70
N PRO A 71 18.62 -5.12 -0.55
CA PRO A 71 20.02 -5.41 -0.87
C PRO A 71 20.43 -5.09 -2.31
N ASN A 72 21.72 -4.82 -2.53
CA ASN A 72 22.25 -4.72 -3.88
C ASN A 72 22.09 -6.06 -4.61
N GLY A 73 21.72 -6.01 -5.89
CA GLY A 73 21.34 -7.20 -6.66
C GLY A 73 19.85 -7.56 -6.57
N SER A 74 19.07 -6.93 -5.68
CA SER A 74 17.61 -7.10 -5.63
C SER A 74 16.93 -6.73 -6.95
N TRP A 75 15.75 -7.30 -7.17
CA TRP A 75 14.89 -7.00 -8.33
C TRP A 75 13.49 -6.64 -7.88
N VAL A 76 12.91 -5.65 -8.53
CA VAL A 76 11.48 -5.31 -8.41
C VAL A 76 10.79 -5.65 -9.74
N TYR A 77 9.53 -6.06 -9.68
CA TYR A 77 8.69 -6.31 -10.84
C TYR A 77 7.33 -5.63 -10.68
N PHE A 78 7.01 -4.72 -11.60
CA PHE A 78 5.71 -4.05 -11.68
C PHE A 78 4.86 -4.69 -12.77
N TRP A 79 3.57 -4.88 -12.49
CA TRP A 79 2.66 -5.47 -13.47
C TRP A 79 2.22 -4.42 -14.48
N ASN A 80 2.44 -4.68 -15.76
CA ASN A 80 1.88 -3.86 -16.82
C ASN A 80 0.50 -4.42 -17.20
N PRO A 81 -0.60 -3.70 -16.87
CA PRO A 81 -1.95 -4.19 -17.15
C PRO A 81 -2.30 -4.18 -18.64
N VAL A 82 -1.58 -3.42 -19.47
CA VAL A 82 -1.83 -3.34 -20.92
C VAL A 82 -1.20 -4.53 -21.63
N SER A 83 0.09 -4.79 -21.38
CA SER A 83 0.79 -5.92 -22.00
C SER A 83 0.58 -7.24 -21.27
N GLN A 84 -0.02 -7.23 -20.08
CA GLN A 84 -0.20 -8.40 -19.21
C GLN A 84 1.14 -9.11 -18.91
N THR A 85 2.17 -8.32 -18.62
CA THR A 85 3.52 -8.80 -18.33
C THR A 85 4.15 -8.08 -17.15
N TRP A 86 5.15 -8.73 -16.54
CA TRP A 86 5.98 -8.12 -15.51
C TRP A 86 7.09 -7.29 -16.15
N VAL A 87 7.25 -6.05 -15.68
CA VAL A 87 8.35 -5.15 -16.06
C VAL A 87 9.31 -5.06 -14.88
N GLY A 88 10.48 -5.69 -15.04
CA GLY A 88 11.48 -5.81 -13.99
C GLY A 88 12.62 -4.80 -14.08
N GLY A 89 13.23 -4.50 -12.94
CA GLY A 89 14.49 -3.74 -12.87
C GLY A 89 15.29 -4.10 -11.62
N GLY A 90 16.61 -4.16 -11.78
CA GLY A 90 17.53 -4.51 -10.71
C GLY A 90 18.09 -3.30 -9.96
N LYS A 91 18.52 -3.54 -8.71
CA LYS A 91 19.38 -2.64 -7.94
C LYS A 91 20.83 -3.00 -8.22
N SER A 92 21.60 -2.05 -8.75
CA SER A 92 23.01 -2.26 -9.11
C SER A 92 23.89 -2.51 -7.88
N SER A 93 25.12 -2.98 -8.12
CA SER A 93 26.15 -3.11 -7.07
C SER A 93 26.53 -1.79 -6.41
N LYS A 94 26.19 -0.65 -7.02
CA LYS A 94 26.39 0.71 -6.48
C LYS A 94 25.18 1.21 -5.68
N GLY A 95 24.15 0.38 -5.47
CA GLY A 95 22.94 0.76 -4.71
C GLY A 95 21.89 1.55 -5.49
N ALA A 96 22.10 1.81 -6.78
CA ALA A 96 21.12 2.51 -7.62
C ALA A 96 20.17 1.53 -8.32
N TRP A 97 18.87 1.78 -8.26
CA TRP A 97 17.85 1.08 -9.05
C TRP A 97 17.88 1.51 -10.51
N ALA A 98 17.48 0.60 -11.41
CA ALA A 98 17.23 0.92 -12.82
C ALA A 98 16.29 2.15 -12.95
N GLY A 99 16.59 3.05 -13.89
CA GLY A 99 15.96 4.39 -13.95
C GLY A 99 14.44 4.36 -14.06
N ALA A 100 13.88 3.44 -14.84
CA ALA A 100 12.42 3.30 -14.98
C ALA A 100 11.76 2.86 -13.67
N GLN A 101 12.33 1.86 -12.98
CA GLN A 101 11.80 1.35 -11.72
C GLN A 101 12.01 2.34 -10.57
N SER A 102 13.16 3.02 -10.53
CA SER A 102 13.46 4.03 -9.51
C SER A 102 12.43 5.16 -9.50
N ASN A 103 11.91 5.54 -10.68
CA ASN A 103 10.92 6.60 -10.84
C ASN A 103 9.48 6.07 -10.97
N TYR A 104 9.24 4.77 -10.74
CA TYR A 104 7.91 4.19 -10.86
C TYR A 104 7.00 4.70 -9.72
N VAL A 105 5.86 5.28 -10.09
CA VAL A 105 4.84 5.73 -9.13
C VAL A 105 3.91 4.57 -8.81
N ILE A 106 3.97 4.09 -7.56
CA ILE A 106 3.13 3.02 -7.05
C ILE A 106 1.76 3.61 -6.69
N LYS A 107 0.71 3.09 -7.32
CA LYS A 107 -0.66 3.55 -7.05
C LYS A 107 -1.18 2.93 -5.75
N ALA A 108 -2.16 3.60 -5.13
CA ALA A 108 -2.86 3.07 -3.96
C ALA A 108 -3.44 1.67 -4.24
N GLY A 109 -3.11 0.69 -3.40
CA GLY A 109 -3.56 -0.70 -3.57
C GLY A 109 -2.99 -1.40 -4.80
N GLU A 110 -1.92 -0.86 -5.41
CA GLU A 110 -1.13 -1.58 -6.41
C GLU A 110 -0.17 -2.54 -5.72
N ALA A 111 -0.10 -3.76 -6.26
CA ALA A 111 0.87 -4.75 -5.81
C ALA A 111 1.98 -4.98 -6.83
N PHE A 112 3.15 -5.36 -6.33
CA PHE A 112 4.36 -5.64 -7.08
C PHE A 112 5.16 -6.74 -6.39
N PHE A 113 6.14 -7.31 -7.10
CA PHE A 113 7.08 -8.26 -6.52
C PHE A 113 8.40 -7.60 -6.16
N LEU A 114 8.98 -8.03 -5.05
CA LEU A 114 10.36 -7.75 -4.67
C LEU A 114 11.11 -9.06 -4.43
N LYS A 115 12.35 -9.12 -4.92
CA LYS A 115 13.27 -10.26 -4.83
C LYS A 115 14.59 -9.80 -4.23
N SER A 116 15.20 -10.63 -3.37
CA SER A 116 16.61 -10.48 -2.98
C SER A 116 17.46 -11.59 -3.58
N THR A 117 18.70 -11.23 -3.94
CA THR A 117 19.74 -12.20 -4.32
C THR A 117 20.54 -12.70 -3.12
N ASN A 118 20.36 -12.10 -1.93
CA ASN A 118 21.03 -12.57 -0.72
C ASN A 118 20.61 -13.99 -0.37
N ALA A 119 21.52 -14.78 0.18
CA ALA A 119 21.22 -16.14 0.64
C ALA A 119 20.31 -16.14 1.88
N THR A 120 20.54 -15.19 2.79
CA THR A 120 19.76 -15.04 4.02
C THR A 120 18.59 -14.07 3.82
N PRO A 121 17.45 -14.31 4.49
CA PRO A 121 16.39 -13.32 4.56
C PRO A 121 16.91 -11.98 5.13
N THR A 122 16.36 -10.88 4.64
CA THR A 122 16.72 -9.53 5.05
C THR A 122 15.46 -8.78 5.48
N GLU A 123 15.49 -8.11 6.62
CA GLU A 123 14.39 -7.23 7.02
C GLU A 123 14.41 -5.95 6.18
N ILE A 124 13.23 -5.55 5.71
CA ILE A 124 12.99 -4.29 5.01
C ILE A 124 11.83 -3.56 5.68
N THR A 125 11.89 -2.24 5.68
CA THR A 125 10.93 -1.37 6.35
C THR A 125 10.12 -0.59 5.33
N ILE A 126 8.79 -0.60 5.48
CA ILE A 126 7.89 0.36 4.84
C ILE A 126 7.63 1.47 5.86
N ALA A 127 8.25 2.63 5.66
CA ALA A 127 8.02 3.82 6.46
C ALA A 127 7.21 4.83 5.65
N GLY A 128 6.28 5.51 6.30
CA GLY A 128 5.44 6.50 5.65
C GLY A 128 4.39 7.09 6.58
N GLU A 129 3.56 7.97 6.05
CA GLU A 129 2.41 8.51 6.75
C GLU A 129 1.22 7.55 6.63
N VAL A 130 0.47 7.38 7.70
CA VAL A 130 -0.77 6.61 7.70
C VAL A 130 -1.84 7.39 6.92
N PRO A 131 -2.48 6.80 5.89
CA PRO A 131 -3.44 7.53 5.07
C PRO A 131 -4.65 8.09 5.87
N ALA A 132 -4.78 9.42 5.95
CA ALA A 132 -5.90 10.05 6.63
C ALA A 132 -7.20 10.10 5.80
N LEU A 133 -7.10 9.89 4.47
CA LEU A 133 -8.22 9.96 3.52
C LEU A 133 -9.37 9.02 3.91
N ALA A 134 -10.60 9.50 3.83
CA ALA A 134 -11.79 8.70 4.15
C ALA A 134 -11.97 7.51 3.20
N SER A 135 -11.55 7.66 1.95
CA SER A 135 -11.56 6.59 0.98
C SER A 135 -10.38 6.68 0.01
N GLN A 136 -9.99 5.51 -0.51
CA GLN A 136 -8.98 5.38 -1.56
C GLN A 136 -9.51 4.45 -2.65
N THR A 137 -9.11 4.70 -3.89
CA THR A 137 -9.65 3.98 -5.03
C THR A 137 -8.58 3.27 -5.83
N ARG A 138 -8.97 2.13 -6.42
CA ARG A 138 -8.13 1.34 -7.33
C ARG A 138 -8.97 0.91 -8.51
N ALA A 139 -8.51 1.24 -9.73
CA ALA A 139 -9.11 0.69 -10.94
C ALA A 139 -8.89 -0.82 -11.00
N ILE A 140 -9.93 -1.58 -11.32
CA ILE A 140 -9.89 -3.03 -11.49
C ILE A 140 -10.08 -3.34 -12.97
N ALA A 141 -9.16 -4.14 -13.51
CA ALA A 141 -9.17 -4.51 -14.92
C ALA A 141 -10.35 -5.44 -15.22
N GLY A 142 -11.06 -5.15 -16.32
CA GLY A 142 -12.13 -5.99 -16.88
C GLY A 142 -11.62 -6.96 -17.95
N ALA A 143 -12.54 -7.52 -18.72
CA ALA A 143 -12.28 -8.36 -19.90
C ALA A 143 -11.34 -9.54 -19.63
N SER A 144 -11.44 -10.18 -18.46
CA SER A 144 -10.55 -11.30 -18.07
C SER A 144 -9.06 -10.93 -17.98
N ALA A 145 -8.72 -9.64 -17.88
CA ALA A 145 -7.36 -9.20 -17.61
C ALA A 145 -7.01 -9.38 -16.12
N LEU A 146 -5.74 -9.72 -15.87
CA LEU A 146 -5.16 -9.73 -14.53
C LEU A 146 -4.84 -8.29 -14.09
N GLY A 147 -5.19 -7.98 -12.85
CA GLY A 147 -4.78 -6.77 -12.17
C GLY A 147 -4.18 -7.07 -10.81
N THR A 148 -3.08 -6.41 -10.47
CA THR A 148 -2.51 -6.44 -9.13
C THR A 148 -3.33 -5.58 -8.18
N VAL A 149 -3.64 -6.13 -7.01
CA VAL A 149 -4.50 -5.50 -6.01
C VAL A 149 -3.90 -5.74 -4.62
N GLY A 150 -4.11 -4.79 -3.71
CA GLY A 150 -3.77 -4.88 -2.30
C GLY A 150 -4.61 -3.90 -1.49
N ASN A 151 -4.59 -4.00 -0.17
CA ASN A 151 -5.25 -3.00 0.67
C ASN A 151 -4.49 -1.67 0.60
N PRO A 152 -5.10 -0.55 0.19
CA PRO A 152 -4.44 0.76 0.21
C PRO A 152 -4.26 1.34 1.63
N TYR A 153 -4.80 0.66 2.66
CA TYR A 153 -4.64 1.03 4.07
C TYR A 153 -3.83 -0.03 4.84
N PRO A 154 -3.12 0.35 5.91
CA PRO A 154 -2.27 -0.55 6.69
C PRO A 154 -3.09 -1.39 7.66
N ALA A 155 -4.07 -2.12 7.13
CA ALA A 155 -4.96 -2.98 7.90
C ALA A 155 -5.19 -4.31 7.16
N ASP A 156 -5.39 -5.36 7.94
CA ASP A 156 -5.82 -6.65 7.41
C ASP A 156 -7.30 -6.56 7.01
N PHE A 157 -7.69 -7.32 5.99
CA PHE A 157 -9.11 -7.50 5.66
C PHE A 157 -9.39 -8.91 5.18
N LYS A 158 -10.63 -9.37 5.38
CA LYS A 158 -11.09 -10.65 4.86
C LYS A 158 -11.61 -10.48 3.44
N PHE A 159 -11.02 -11.20 2.49
CA PHE A 159 -11.31 -11.02 1.07
C PHE A 159 -12.79 -11.16 0.75
N GLY A 160 -13.45 -12.24 1.18
CA GLY A 160 -14.86 -12.50 0.87
C GLY A 160 -15.86 -11.47 1.41
N GLU A 161 -15.46 -10.67 2.40
CA GLU A 161 -16.29 -9.60 2.98
C GLU A 161 -16.08 -8.26 2.30
N SER A 162 -15.02 -8.11 1.49
CA SER A 162 -14.72 -6.89 0.77
C SER A 162 -15.71 -6.62 -0.38
N ASP A 163 -15.91 -5.34 -0.69
CA ASP A 163 -16.67 -4.93 -1.88
C ASP A 163 -16.00 -5.38 -3.18
N LEU A 164 -14.67 -5.55 -3.17
CA LEU A 164 -13.93 -6.16 -4.28
C LEU A 164 -14.45 -7.56 -4.61
N ALA A 165 -14.53 -8.43 -3.61
CA ALA A 165 -14.98 -9.80 -3.80
C ALA A 165 -16.48 -9.88 -4.10
N LYS A 166 -17.30 -9.03 -3.47
CA LYS A 166 -18.76 -8.97 -3.69
C LYS A 166 -19.10 -8.50 -5.10
N ASN A 167 -18.41 -7.48 -5.61
CA ASN A 167 -18.70 -6.86 -6.92
C ASN A 167 -18.03 -7.56 -8.11
N ALA A 168 -17.00 -8.38 -7.88
CA ALA A 168 -16.42 -9.21 -8.94
C ALA A 168 -17.49 -10.12 -9.57
N ALA A 169 -17.54 -10.19 -10.90
CA ALA A 169 -18.52 -11.02 -11.61
C ALA A 169 -18.28 -12.52 -11.39
N ASN A 170 -19.33 -13.32 -11.60
CA ASN A 170 -19.23 -14.78 -11.56
C ASN A 170 -18.24 -15.28 -12.62
N GLY A 171 -17.42 -16.27 -12.28
CA GLY A 171 -16.31 -16.73 -13.11
C GLY A 171 -15.00 -15.94 -12.93
N SER A 172 -14.98 -14.88 -12.12
CA SER A 172 -13.73 -14.19 -11.74
C SER A 172 -12.82 -15.12 -10.92
N TRP A 173 -11.52 -14.87 -10.96
CA TRP A 173 -10.51 -15.62 -10.20
C TRP A 173 -9.66 -14.69 -9.36
N VAL A 174 -9.36 -15.11 -8.13
CA VAL A 174 -8.38 -14.46 -7.26
C VAL A 174 -7.18 -15.38 -7.09
N TYR A 175 -5.99 -14.80 -6.95
CA TYR A 175 -4.74 -15.53 -6.71
C TYR A 175 -3.94 -14.85 -5.60
N PHE A 176 -3.72 -15.56 -4.50
CA PHE A 176 -2.89 -15.13 -3.38
C PHE A 176 -1.49 -15.75 -3.50
N TRP A 177 -0.45 -14.96 -3.27
CA TRP A 177 0.92 -15.45 -3.37
C TRP A 177 1.29 -16.21 -2.10
N ASN A 178 1.74 -17.46 -2.24
CA ASN A 178 2.32 -18.20 -1.13
C ASN A 178 3.85 -18.02 -1.12
N PRO A 179 4.41 -17.24 -0.18
CA PRO A 179 5.84 -16.98 -0.14
C PRO A 179 6.67 -18.20 0.28
N VAL A 180 6.07 -19.21 0.92
CA VAL A 180 6.77 -20.42 1.33
C VAL A 180 6.99 -21.34 0.13
N SER A 181 5.91 -21.66 -0.59
CA SER A 181 5.94 -22.55 -1.76
C SER A 181 6.32 -21.84 -3.06
N GLN A 182 6.37 -20.51 -3.08
CA GLN A 182 6.63 -19.69 -4.28
C GLN A 182 5.63 -19.98 -5.41
N THR A 183 4.35 -20.10 -5.05
CA THR A 183 3.26 -20.40 -5.99
C THR A 183 2.03 -19.54 -5.72
N TRP A 184 1.21 -19.39 -6.74
CA TRP A 184 -0.12 -18.80 -6.61
C TRP A 184 -1.11 -19.82 -6.09
N VAL A 185 -1.85 -19.45 -5.05
CA VAL A 185 -3.02 -20.20 -4.57
C VAL A 185 -4.26 -19.41 -4.95
N GLY A 186 -5.04 -19.95 -5.87
CA GLY A 186 -6.20 -19.26 -6.43
C GLY A 186 -7.50 -20.03 -6.30
N GLY A 187 -8.60 -19.32 -6.56
CA GLY A 187 -9.93 -19.89 -6.63
C GLY A 187 -10.88 -18.96 -7.38
N GLY A 188 -11.93 -19.55 -7.94
CA GLY A 188 -12.94 -18.84 -8.72
C GLY A 188 -14.18 -18.47 -7.92
N LYS A 189 -14.88 -17.43 -8.38
CA LYS A 189 -16.26 -17.12 -7.98
C LYS A 189 -17.20 -17.99 -8.80
N SER A 190 -18.00 -18.82 -8.13
CA SER A 190 -18.92 -19.76 -8.78
C SER A 190 -20.05 -19.04 -9.54
N SER A 191 -20.77 -19.78 -10.39
CA SER A 191 -21.99 -19.31 -11.05
C SER A 191 -23.11 -18.93 -10.07
N LYS A 192 -23.04 -19.38 -8.82
CA LYS A 192 -23.95 -19.01 -7.72
C LYS A 192 -23.55 -17.72 -7.00
N GLY A 193 -22.50 -17.03 -7.45
CA GLY A 193 -22.02 -15.80 -6.82
C GLY A 193 -21.17 -16.01 -5.57
N LEU A 194 -20.79 -17.25 -5.25
CA LEU A 194 -20.02 -17.58 -4.06
C LEU A 194 -18.55 -17.85 -4.41
N TRP A 195 -17.65 -17.27 -3.63
CA TRP A 195 -16.24 -17.69 -3.59
C TRP A 195 -16.10 -18.98 -2.80
N ALA A 196 -15.15 -19.83 -3.18
CA ALA A 196 -14.82 -21.02 -2.40
C ALA A 196 -14.31 -20.64 -0.99
N GLY A 197 -14.53 -21.53 -0.01
CA GLY A 197 -14.30 -21.25 1.41
C GLY A 197 -12.88 -20.79 1.75
N ALA A 198 -11.87 -21.31 1.05
CA ALA A 198 -10.48 -20.91 1.23
C ALA A 198 -10.25 -19.44 0.82
N GLN A 199 -10.84 -19.00 -0.30
CA GLN A 199 -10.69 -17.63 -0.80
C GLN A 199 -11.60 -16.66 -0.04
N SER A 200 -12.85 -17.03 0.25
CA SER A 200 -13.78 -16.16 0.97
C SER A 200 -13.32 -15.86 2.39
N ASN A 201 -12.64 -16.80 3.05
CA ASN A 201 -12.08 -16.63 4.38
C ASN A 201 -10.61 -16.20 4.40
N TYR A 202 -10.00 -15.95 3.23
CA TYR A 202 -8.62 -15.50 3.16
C TYR A 202 -8.48 -14.11 3.80
N VAL A 203 -7.56 -13.97 4.75
CA VAL A 203 -7.23 -12.68 5.38
C VAL A 203 -6.02 -12.11 4.66
N VAL A 204 -6.24 -11.10 3.84
CA VAL A 204 -5.19 -10.36 3.14
C VAL A 204 -4.54 -9.43 4.15
N LYS A 205 -3.22 -9.55 4.31
CA LYS A 205 -2.47 -8.74 5.28
C LYS A 205 -2.23 -7.31 4.78
N ALA A 206 -2.01 -6.38 5.72
CA ALA A 206 -1.82 -4.94 5.47
C ALA A 206 -0.79 -4.55 4.38
N THR A 207 0.15 -5.43 4.03
CA THR A 207 1.15 -5.18 2.96
C THR A 207 1.12 -6.24 1.87
N GLU A 208 0.12 -7.12 1.89
CA GLU A 208 0.04 -8.24 0.97
C GLU A 208 -0.62 -7.81 -0.33
N GLY A 209 0.05 -8.15 -1.42
CA GLY A 209 -0.49 -8.02 -2.76
C GLY A 209 -1.03 -9.34 -3.29
N PHE A 210 -2.04 -9.28 -4.15
CA PHE A 210 -2.63 -10.42 -4.82
C PHE A 210 -3.07 -10.05 -6.24
N PHE A 211 -3.48 -11.05 -7.02
CA PHE A 211 -4.11 -10.82 -8.32
C PHE A 211 -5.60 -11.04 -8.26
N LEU A 212 -6.31 -10.22 -9.01
CA LEU A 212 -7.69 -10.47 -9.41
C LEU A 212 -7.76 -10.50 -10.94
N LYS A 213 -8.32 -11.58 -11.47
CA LYS A 213 -8.74 -11.71 -12.87
C LYS A 213 -10.25 -11.62 -12.90
N THR A 214 -10.79 -10.46 -13.26
CA THR A 214 -12.24 -10.30 -13.27
C THR A 214 -12.85 -10.81 -14.56
N SER A 215 -14.00 -11.47 -14.47
CA SER A 215 -14.80 -11.85 -15.64
C SER A 215 -15.74 -10.73 -16.10
N ASN A 216 -15.75 -9.58 -15.43
CA ASN A 216 -16.53 -8.41 -15.82
C ASN A 216 -16.13 -7.97 -17.23
N ALA A 217 -17.10 -7.64 -18.09
CA ALA A 217 -16.81 -7.17 -19.44
C ALA A 217 -16.06 -5.83 -19.43
N THR A 218 -16.43 -4.92 -18.53
CA THR A 218 -15.81 -3.61 -18.36
C THR A 218 -14.94 -3.54 -17.11
N SER A 219 -13.93 -2.67 -17.13
CA SER A 219 -13.22 -2.27 -15.92
C SER A 219 -14.15 -1.51 -14.97
N TRP A 220 -13.79 -1.45 -13.70
CA TRP A 220 -14.54 -0.75 -12.67
C TRP A 220 -13.61 -0.19 -11.60
N VAL A 221 -14.12 0.62 -10.67
CA VAL A 221 -13.32 1.23 -9.59
C VAL A 221 -13.70 0.61 -8.26
N TRP A 222 -12.72 -0.02 -7.60
CA TRP A 222 -12.88 -0.45 -6.23
C TRP A 222 -12.55 0.70 -5.28
N THR A 223 -13.52 1.06 -4.45
CA THR A 223 -13.38 2.08 -3.41
C THR A 223 -13.22 1.40 -2.06
N ASN A 224 -12.14 1.73 -1.36
CA ASN A 224 -11.85 1.24 -0.01
C ASN A 224 -12.15 2.35 0.99
N ALA A 225 -12.99 2.07 1.98
CA ALA A 225 -13.19 2.95 3.12
C ALA A 225 -12.03 2.80 4.12
N LYS A 226 -11.67 3.91 4.77
CA LYS A 226 -10.68 3.92 5.86
C LYS A 226 -11.14 2.98 6.99
N PRO A 227 -10.33 1.98 7.40
CA PRO A 227 -10.74 0.97 8.38
C PRO A 227 -10.48 1.37 9.85
N TYR A 228 -10.00 2.59 10.10
CA TYR A 228 -9.65 3.09 11.44
C TYR A 228 -10.17 4.52 11.66
N THR A 229 -10.34 4.87 12.94
CA THR A 229 -10.94 6.13 13.41
C THR A 229 -9.91 7.15 13.91
N TRP A 230 -8.61 6.90 13.74
CA TRP A 230 -7.56 7.83 14.14
C TRP A 230 -7.58 9.12 13.27
N PRO A 231 -7.26 10.30 13.84
CA PRO A 231 -7.30 11.60 13.15
C PRO A 231 -6.60 11.60 11.78
#